data_AF-A0A8T0JRY4-F1
#
_entry.id   AF-A0A8T0JRY4-F1
#
_cell.length_a   1.000
_cell.length_b   1.000
_cell.length_c   1.000
_cell.angle_alpha   90.00
_cell.angle_beta   90.00
_cell.angle_gamma   90.00
#
_symmetry.space_group_name_H-M   'P 1'
#
loop_
_entity.id
_entity.type
_entity.pdbx_description
1 polymer ?
#
loop_
_entity_poly.entity_id
_entity_poly.type
_entity_poly.pdbx_seq_one_letter_code
_entity_poly.pdbx_strand_id
1 'polypeptide(L)'
;MLLSDITHSVILESGENHIKSATFFSEKFEVGPGKIAVKTLLDIDFPRGHIGVKSFDVEVVDEVGNSVLLYETYLHHWFAVKYIENITMSHYIKRSHDLRNGIEFERNDGACQGFLLPHYWGLGGESRGTHSNLPDPFVVELGDAPKIGFKEKWLFSIMVIDTRGTHDRKGVIKEDSFVVKITYNAN
;
A
#
# COMPACT_ATOMS: atom_id res chain seq x y z
N MET A 1 7.57 -14.18 -20.86
CA MET A 1 6.77 -13.25 -21.69
C MET A 1 6.31 -12.17 -20.71
N LEU A 2 6.93 -10.99 -20.75
CA LEU A 2 6.70 -9.93 -19.77
C LEU A 2 5.42 -9.19 -20.17
N LEU A 3 4.35 -9.42 -19.40
CA LEU A 3 3.13 -8.62 -19.48
C LEU A 3 3.48 -7.19 -19.03
N SER A 4 2.95 -6.19 -19.73
CA SER A 4 3.09 -4.81 -19.32
C SER A 4 2.22 -4.57 -18.08
N ASP A 5 2.85 -4.05 -17.03
CA ASP A 5 2.25 -3.85 -15.72
C ASP A 5 1.26 -2.67 -15.73
N ILE A 6 -0.04 -2.92 -15.99
CA ILE A 6 -1.07 -1.87 -15.96
C ILE A 6 -1.60 -1.75 -14.53
N THR A 7 -0.91 -0.94 -13.74
CA THR A 7 -1.45 -0.38 -12.50
C THR A 7 -2.19 0.93 -12.82
N HIS A 8 -3.29 1.20 -12.13
CA HIS A 8 -4.02 2.46 -12.31
C HIS A 8 -4.29 3.12 -10.95
N SER A 9 -4.06 4.42 -10.91
CA SER A 9 -4.42 5.29 -9.81
C SER A 9 -5.54 6.24 -10.24
N VAL A 10 -6.53 6.42 -9.38
CA VAL A 10 -7.60 7.40 -9.58
C VAL A 10 -7.46 8.46 -8.49
N ILE A 11 -7.29 9.71 -8.90
CA ILE A 11 -7.22 10.86 -8.00
C ILE A 11 -8.58 11.54 -8.01
N LEU A 12 -9.19 11.70 -6.83
CA LEU A 12 -10.41 12.44 -6.61
C LEU A 12 -10.08 13.61 -5.68
N GLU A 13 -10.28 14.83 -6.14
CA GLU A 13 -10.19 16.01 -5.27
C GLU A 13 -11.57 16.24 -4.63
N SER A 14 -11.64 16.16 -3.30
CA SER A 14 -12.84 16.57 -2.56
C SER A 14 -12.85 18.10 -2.44
N GLY A 15 -13.99 18.72 -2.78
CA GLY A 15 -14.18 20.17 -2.68
C GLY A 15 -14.26 20.70 -1.24
N GLU A 16 -14.44 19.83 -0.24
CA GLU A 16 -14.44 20.20 1.17
C GLU A 16 -13.06 19.96 1.80
N ASN A 17 -12.51 21.00 2.45
CA ASN A 17 -11.30 21.00 3.28
C ASN A 17 -9.92 20.76 2.60
N HIS A 18 -9.79 20.96 1.29
CA HIS A 18 -8.52 20.76 0.55
C HIS A 18 -7.95 19.33 0.63
N ILE A 19 -8.77 18.34 1.02
CA ILE A 19 -8.34 16.94 1.11
C ILE A 19 -8.32 16.33 -0.29
N LYS A 20 -7.15 15.84 -0.69
CA LYS A 20 -6.93 15.05 -1.90
C LYS A 20 -7.01 13.57 -1.58
N SER A 21 -7.83 12.86 -2.33
CA SER A 21 -7.99 11.42 -2.22
C SER A 21 -7.36 10.74 -3.43
N ALA A 22 -6.61 9.67 -3.20
CA ALA A 22 -6.09 8.82 -4.27
C ALA A 22 -6.42 7.36 -3.97
N THR A 23 -6.80 6.62 -5.00
CA THR A 23 -7.00 5.17 -4.90
C THR A 23 -6.07 4.46 -5.87
N PHE A 24 -5.32 3.49 -5.37
CA PHE A 24 -4.45 2.62 -6.16
C PHE A 24 -5.02 1.21 -6.19
N PHE A 25 -4.99 0.58 -7.37
CA PHE A 25 -5.29 -0.83 -7.55
C PHE A 25 -4.03 -1.58 -7.93
N SER A 26 -3.73 -2.65 -7.18
CA SER A 26 -2.63 -3.54 -7.51
C SER A 26 -2.88 -4.26 -8.83
N GLU A 27 -1.83 -4.84 -9.39
CA GLU A 27 -2.00 -5.89 -10.36
C GLU A 27 -2.78 -7.06 -9.77
N LYS A 28 -3.45 -7.79 -10.67
CA LYS A 28 -4.07 -9.06 -10.35
C LYS A 28 -3.02 -10.05 -9.85
N PHE A 29 -3.31 -10.74 -8.76
CA PHE A 29 -2.54 -11.89 -8.31
C PHE A 29 -3.44 -13.06 -7.95
N GLU A 30 -2.92 -14.25 -8.15
CA GLU A 30 -3.62 -15.50 -7.84
C GLU A 30 -3.08 -16.08 -6.54
N VAL A 31 -3.99 -16.55 -5.69
CA VAL A 31 -3.64 -17.36 -4.53
C VAL A 31 -4.62 -18.51 -4.44
N GLY A 32 -4.06 -19.71 -4.22
CA GLY A 32 -4.85 -20.92 -4.09
C GLY A 32 -5.29 -21.18 -2.65
N PRO A 33 -6.34 -22.01 -2.45
CA PRO A 33 -6.85 -22.40 -1.14
C PRO A 33 -5.75 -22.84 -0.18
N GLY A 34 -5.71 -22.27 1.02
CA GLY A 34 -4.70 -22.53 2.05
C GLY A 34 -3.29 -21.98 1.76
N LYS A 35 -3.10 -21.25 0.65
CA LYS A 35 -1.81 -20.64 0.27
C LYS A 35 -1.74 -19.18 0.70
N ILE A 36 -0.52 -18.64 0.64
CA ILE A 36 -0.18 -17.26 0.98
C ILE A 36 0.37 -16.57 -0.26
N ALA A 37 -0.08 -15.34 -0.51
CA ALA A 37 0.54 -14.42 -1.45
C ALA A 37 1.20 -13.27 -0.67
N VAL A 38 2.50 -13.09 -0.87
CA VAL A 38 3.26 -11.95 -0.36
C VAL A 38 3.65 -11.08 -1.55
N LYS A 39 3.32 -9.78 -1.49
CA LYS A 39 3.64 -8.83 -2.57
C LYS A 39 4.23 -7.56 -1.99
N THR A 40 5.20 -7.01 -2.72
CA THR A 40 5.77 -5.69 -2.49
C THR A 40 5.53 -4.88 -3.75
N LEU A 41 4.63 -3.91 -3.65
CA LEU A 41 4.20 -3.03 -4.71
C LEU A 41 5.00 -1.72 -4.58
N LEU A 42 5.72 -1.36 -5.64
CA LEU A 42 6.62 -0.21 -5.67
C LEU A 42 6.05 0.88 -6.57
N ASP A 43 6.64 2.07 -6.48
CA ASP A 43 6.37 3.18 -7.39
C ASP A 43 4.89 3.59 -7.44
N ILE A 44 4.14 3.42 -6.36
CA ILE A 44 2.73 3.81 -6.27
C ILE A 44 2.65 5.34 -6.36
N ASP A 45 1.80 5.84 -7.27
CA ASP A 45 1.65 7.26 -7.54
C ASP A 45 0.67 7.91 -6.55
N PHE A 46 1.14 8.06 -5.32
CA PHE A 46 0.49 8.85 -4.27
C PHE A 46 1.18 10.22 -4.12
N PRO A 47 0.55 11.19 -3.44
CA PRO A 47 1.10 12.54 -3.29
C PRO A 47 2.53 12.57 -2.74
N ARG A 48 3.26 13.58 -3.19
CA ARG A 48 4.68 13.82 -2.94
C ARG A 48 4.88 15.19 -2.28
N GLY A 49 6.05 15.43 -1.74
CA GLY A 49 6.41 16.61 -0.96
C GLY A 49 5.93 16.52 0.49
N HIS A 50 5.82 17.69 1.11
CA HIS A 50 5.29 17.86 2.46
C HIS A 50 3.76 17.75 2.43
N ILE A 51 3.25 16.70 3.07
CA ILE A 51 1.83 16.31 3.07
C ILE A 51 1.34 15.99 4.49
N GLY A 52 0.06 16.26 4.76
CA GLY A 52 -0.60 15.85 5.99
C GLY A 52 -1.56 14.68 5.75
N VAL A 53 -1.15 13.47 6.11
CA VAL A 53 -1.95 12.27 5.89
C VAL A 53 -3.03 12.12 6.95
N LYS A 54 -4.27 11.93 6.47
CA LYS A 54 -5.46 11.71 7.28
C LYS A 54 -5.80 10.24 7.47
N SER A 55 -5.66 9.43 6.41
CA SER A 55 -6.06 8.03 6.45
C SER A 55 -5.39 7.20 5.35
N PHE A 56 -5.26 5.90 5.62
CA PHE A 56 -4.95 4.85 4.67
C PHE A 56 -5.90 3.68 4.90
N ASP A 57 -6.70 3.37 3.90
CA ASP A 57 -7.67 2.28 3.96
C ASP A 57 -7.31 1.24 2.90
N VAL A 58 -7.37 -0.04 3.25
CA VAL A 58 -7.05 -1.17 2.36
C VAL A 58 -8.26 -2.07 2.21
N GLU A 59 -8.42 -2.65 1.02
CA GLU A 59 -9.45 -3.61 0.67
C GLU A 59 -8.89 -4.69 -0.25
N VAL A 60 -9.37 -5.93 -0.11
CA VAL A 60 -9.13 -7.00 -1.09
C VAL A 60 -10.40 -7.12 -1.92
N VAL A 61 -10.27 -6.90 -3.23
CA VAL A 61 -11.38 -6.91 -4.18
C VAL A 61 -11.17 -7.94 -5.29
N ASP A 62 -12.26 -8.35 -5.93
CA ASP A 62 -12.22 -9.15 -7.16
C ASP A 62 -11.85 -8.28 -8.39
N GLU A 63 -11.77 -8.90 -9.57
CA GLU A 63 -11.39 -8.22 -10.82
C GLU A 63 -12.33 -7.09 -11.24
N VAL A 64 -13.58 -7.10 -10.76
CA VAL A 64 -14.59 -6.08 -11.06
C VAL A 64 -14.76 -5.07 -9.92
N GLY A 65 -13.98 -5.20 -8.84
CA GLY A 65 -13.90 -4.26 -7.73
C GLY A 65 -14.81 -4.55 -6.54
N ASN A 66 -15.44 -5.73 -6.46
CA ASN A 66 -16.25 -6.11 -5.29
C ASN A 66 -15.36 -6.58 -4.14
N SER A 67 -15.67 -6.17 -2.91
CA SER A 67 -14.96 -6.64 -1.71
C SER A 67 -15.11 -8.16 -1.54
N VAL A 68 -13.98 -8.82 -1.31
CA VAL A 68 -13.91 -10.26 -1.05
C VAL A 68 -14.13 -10.53 0.43
N LEU A 69 -14.92 -11.56 0.74
CA LEU A 69 -15.32 -11.85 2.11
C LEU A 69 -14.12 -12.26 2.96
N LEU A 70 -14.09 -11.74 4.19
CA LEU A 70 -13.02 -12.01 5.16
C LEU A 70 -12.82 -13.50 5.45
N TYR A 71 -13.90 -14.27 5.45
CA TYR A 71 -13.80 -15.70 5.71
C TYR A 71 -13.26 -16.50 4.52
N GLU A 72 -13.14 -15.88 3.34
CA GLU A 72 -12.55 -16.49 2.15
C GLU A 72 -11.08 -16.09 2.06
N THR A 73 -10.82 -14.78 2.14
CA THR A 73 -9.47 -14.23 1.99
C THR A 73 -9.17 -13.33 3.17
N TYR A 74 -8.01 -13.51 3.79
CA TYR A 74 -7.58 -12.78 4.99
C TYR A 74 -6.34 -11.94 4.67
N LEU A 75 -6.40 -10.63 4.92
CA LEU A 75 -5.25 -9.74 4.80
C LEU A 75 -4.46 -9.81 6.12
N HIS A 76 -3.49 -10.72 6.17
CA HIS A 76 -2.75 -11.02 7.41
C HIS A 76 -1.76 -9.95 7.81
N HIS A 77 -1.11 -9.31 6.84
CA HIS A 77 -0.28 -8.13 7.05
C HIS A 77 -0.46 -7.19 5.88
N TRP A 78 -0.41 -5.90 6.15
CA TRP A 78 -0.20 -4.90 5.12
C TRP A 78 0.57 -3.72 5.69
N PHE A 79 1.29 -2.97 4.88
CA PHE A 79 1.71 -1.63 5.30
C PHE A 79 2.01 -0.73 4.11
N ALA A 80 1.84 0.57 4.31
CA ALA A 80 2.25 1.62 3.37
C ALA A 80 3.37 2.47 3.97
N VAL A 81 4.39 2.75 3.15
CA VAL A 81 5.53 3.60 3.55
C VAL A 81 6.01 4.44 2.37
N LYS A 82 6.29 5.72 2.64
CA LYS A 82 6.92 6.63 1.68
C LYS A 82 8.41 6.32 1.61
N TYR A 83 9.02 6.49 0.44
CA TYR A 83 10.47 6.35 0.31
C TYR A 83 11.04 7.30 -0.73
N ILE A 84 12.30 7.68 -0.55
CA ILE A 84 13.08 8.39 -1.56
C ILE A 84 14.06 7.43 -2.23
N GLU A 85 14.13 7.51 -3.55
CA GLU A 85 15.00 6.70 -4.37
C GLU A 85 16.04 7.58 -5.06
N ASN A 86 17.32 7.17 -5.01
CA ASN A 86 18.36 7.81 -5.81
C ASN A 86 18.16 7.46 -7.29
N ILE A 87 17.97 8.47 -8.14
CA ILE A 87 17.67 8.29 -9.57
C ILE A 87 18.79 7.52 -10.29
N THR A 88 20.05 7.65 -9.84
CA THR A 88 21.17 6.91 -10.43
C THR A 88 21.10 5.40 -10.15
N MET A 89 20.35 4.98 -9.13
CA MET A 89 20.21 3.59 -8.71
C MET A 89 18.93 2.92 -9.23
N SER A 90 18.04 3.65 -9.93
CA SER A 90 16.77 3.12 -10.42
C SER A 90 16.91 1.86 -11.28
N HIS A 91 17.91 1.82 -12.16
CA HIS A 91 18.17 0.64 -12.99
C HIS A 91 18.65 -0.57 -12.19
N TYR A 92 19.39 -0.34 -11.10
CA TYR A 92 19.83 -1.41 -10.23
C TYR A 92 18.66 -2.01 -9.46
N ILE A 93 17.85 -1.17 -8.79
CA ILE A 93 16.69 -1.60 -7.99
C ILE A 93 15.72 -2.43 -8.85
N LYS A 94 15.41 -1.96 -10.07
CA LYS A 94 14.54 -2.69 -11.01
C LYS A 94 15.06 -4.07 -11.40
N ARG A 95 16.38 -4.29 -11.37
CA ARG A 95 17.00 -5.55 -11.80
C ARG A 95 17.30 -6.49 -10.63
N SER A 96 17.72 -5.94 -9.49
CA SER A 96 18.12 -6.71 -8.31
C SER A 96 16.96 -7.00 -7.38
N HIS A 97 15.89 -6.20 -7.42
CA HIS A 97 14.85 -6.13 -6.40
C HIS A 97 15.41 -5.91 -4.97
N ASP A 98 16.65 -5.41 -4.86
CA ASP A 98 17.29 -5.13 -3.57
C ASP A 98 17.00 -3.69 -3.14
N LEU A 99 16.01 -3.55 -2.26
CA LEU A 99 15.58 -2.27 -1.71
C LEU A 99 16.53 -1.70 -0.65
N ARG A 100 17.55 -2.47 -0.21
CA ARG A 100 18.50 -2.01 0.82
C ARG A 100 19.49 -0.98 0.28
N ASN A 101 19.68 -0.97 -1.04
CA ASN A 101 20.65 -0.14 -1.73
C ASN A 101 19.91 0.84 -2.64
N GLY A 102 19.89 2.12 -2.25
CA GLY A 102 19.35 3.21 -3.09
C GLY A 102 17.94 3.68 -2.74
N ILE A 103 17.33 3.11 -1.71
CA ILE A 103 16.07 3.58 -1.13
C ILE A 103 16.27 3.98 0.34
N GLU A 104 15.74 5.13 0.71
CA GLU A 104 15.62 5.58 2.09
C GLU A 104 14.12 5.74 2.42
N PHE A 105 13.66 5.06 3.47
CA PHE A 105 12.25 5.09 3.88
C PHE A 105 11.96 6.38 4.65
N GLU A 106 11.05 7.17 4.11
CA GLU A 106 10.53 8.39 4.72
C GLU A 106 9.39 8.04 5.68
N ARG A 107 9.41 8.63 6.88
CA ARG A 107 8.47 8.33 7.98
C ARG A 107 7.79 9.61 8.44
N ASN A 108 7.09 9.57 9.57
CA ASN A 108 6.45 10.75 10.15
C ASN A 108 7.49 11.80 10.54
N ASP A 109 7.17 13.09 10.39
CA ASP A 109 8.06 14.21 10.76
C ASP A 109 8.00 14.58 12.27
N GLY A 110 7.79 13.59 13.15
CA GLY A 110 7.71 13.78 14.60
C GLY A 110 9.05 13.85 15.35
N ALA A 111 9.03 14.01 16.67
CA ALA A 111 10.24 14.09 17.49
C ALA A 111 11.14 12.82 17.45
N CYS A 112 10.61 11.68 17.01
CA CYS A 112 11.32 10.41 16.92
C CYS A 112 11.64 10.03 15.47
N GLN A 113 12.47 10.84 14.83
CA GLN A 113 12.90 10.67 13.44
C GLN A 113 13.75 9.42 13.18
N GLY A 114 13.86 9.06 11.90
CA GLY A 114 14.73 7.98 11.43
C GLY A 114 14.24 6.60 11.86
N PHE A 115 15.13 5.75 12.38
CA PHE A 115 14.82 4.36 12.78
C PHE A 115 14.30 4.21 14.21
N LEU A 116 14.13 5.31 14.96
CA LEU A 116 13.78 5.25 16.38
C LEU A 116 12.33 4.80 16.61
N LEU A 117 11.35 5.44 15.96
CA LEU A 117 9.93 5.04 16.01
C LEU A 117 9.26 5.32 14.66
N PRO A 118 9.53 4.48 13.64
CA PRO A 118 9.02 4.72 12.30
C PRO A 118 7.49 4.59 12.27
N HIS A 119 6.77 5.65 11.91
CA HIS A 119 5.37 5.51 11.54
C HIS A 119 5.25 4.97 10.12
N TYR A 120 4.54 3.87 9.98
CA TYR A 120 4.05 3.32 8.72
C TYR A 120 2.57 2.97 8.92
N TRP A 121 1.79 3.08 7.86
CA TRP A 121 0.36 2.80 7.91
C TRP A 121 0.13 1.30 7.81
N GLY A 122 -0.85 0.75 8.52
CA GLY A 122 -1.18 -0.68 8.47
C GLY A 122 -0.49 -1.57 9.50
N LEU A 123 -0.09 -1.05 10.66
CA LEU A 123 0.50 -1.84 11.76
C LEU A 123 -0.48 -2.88 12.35
N GLY A 124 -0.74 -3.98 11.64
CA GLY A 124 -1.65 -5.01 12.12
C GLY A 124 -2.10 -6.03 11.08
N GLY A 125 -2.92 -6.97 11.56
CA GLY A 125 -3.65 -7.90 10.70
C GLY A 125 -4.84 -7.24 10.02
N GLU A 126 -5.88 -8.02 9.78
CA GLU A 126 -7.05 -7.57 9.04
C GLU A 126 -7.64 -6.26 9.59
N SER A 127 -7.64 -5.24 8.73
CA SER A 127 -8.22 -3.94 9.02
C SER A 127 -9.19 -3.48 7.93
N ARG A 128 -9.63 -4.37 7.03
CA ARG A 128 -10.67 -4.05 6.06
C ARG A 128 -11.95 -3.64 6.80
N GLY A 129 -12.59 -2.59 6.30
CA GLY A 129 -13.78 -2.00 6.93
C GLY A 129 -13.54 -1.23 8.22
N THR A 130 -12.28 -1.04 8.66
CA THR A 130 -11.96 -0.06 9.71
C THR A 130 -11.65 1.30 9.09
N HIS A 131 -12.01 2.38 9.78
CA HIS A 131 -11.71 3.73 9.33
C HIS A 131 -10.47 4.23 10.06
N SER A 132 -9.42 4.55 9.30
CA SER A 132 -8.17 5.11 9.83
C SER A 132 -8.17 6.65 9.90
N ASN A 133 -9.32 7.30 9.70
CA ASN A 133 -9.43 8.74 9.53
C ASN A 133 -9.12 9.52 10.82
N LEU A 134 -8.12 10.40 10.75
CA LEU A 134 -7.79 11.34 11.82
C LEU A 134 -8.75 12.54 11.81
N PRO A 135 -9.35 12.93 12.96
CA PRO A 135 -10.25 14.08 13.01
C PRO A 135 -9.48 15.39 12.82
N ASP A 136 -10.16 16.42 12.32
CA ASP A 136 -9.56 17.76 12.23
C ASP A 136 -9.24 18.34 13.61
N PRO A 137 -8.11 19.07 13.77
CA PRO A 137 -7.12 19.46 12.76
C PRO A 137 -5.94 18.48 12.62
N PHE A 138 -6.04 17.27 13.16
CA PHE A 138 -4.91 16.35 13.29
C PHE A 138 -4.55 15.65 11.97
N VAL A 139 -3.25 15.48 11.73
CA VAL A 139 -2.67 14.76 10.59
C VAL A 139 -1.38 14.07 11.02
N VAL A 140 -0.96 13.07 10.25
CA VAL A 140 0.44 12.62 10.27
C VAL A 140 1.19 13.38 9.19
N GLU A 141 2.08 14.26 9.59
CA GLU A 141 2.97 14.99 8.69
C GLU A 141 4.06 14.06 8.16
N LEU A 142 4.27 14.03 6.84
CA LEU A 142 5.31 13.22 6.21
C LEU A 142 6.13 14.01 5.19
N GLY A 143 7.44 13.98 5.41
CA GLY A 143 8.48 14.36 4.47
C GLY A 143 8.57 15.86 4.18
N ASP A 144 9.64 16.20 3.47
CA ASP A 144 9.99 17.53 3.00
C ASP A 144 10.25 17.49 1.49
N ALA A 145 10.62 18.62 0.88
CA ALA A 145 11.03 18.62 -0.52
C ALA A 145 12.21 17.65 -0.76
N PRO A 146 12.15 16.77 -1.78
CA PRO A 146 13.20 15.78 -2.00
C PRO A 146 14.54 16.44 -2.33
N LYS A 147 15.63 15.80 -1.86
CA LYS A 147 17.00 16.14 -2.22
C LYS A 147 17.17 16.09 -3.76
N ILE A 148 17.98 16.98 -4.31
CA ILE A 148 18.31 16.97 -5.75
C ILE A 148 18.88 15.60 -6.12
N GLY A 149 18.33 14.98 -7.18
CA GLY A 149 18.75 13.65 -7.64
C GLY A 149 18.00 12.49 -6.97
N PHE A 150 17.05 12.78 -6.07
CA PHE A 150 16.17 11.79 -5.45
C PHE A 150 14.73 11.97 -5.90
N LYS A 151 13.99 10.86 -5.96
CA LYS A 151 12.57 10.85 -6.29
C LYS A 151 11.77 10.21 -5.16
N GLU A 152 10.75 10.92 -4.69
CA GLU A 152 9.77 10.38 -3.74
C GLU A 152 8.80 9.43 -4.42
N LYS A 153 8.52 8.33 -3.72
CA LYS A 153 7.66 7.24 -4.16
C LYS A 153 7.00 6.59 -2.94
N TRP A 154 6.07 5.69 -3.21
CA TRP A 154 5.37 4.91 -2.18
C TRP A 154 5.53 3.42 -2.42
N LEU A 155 5.74 2.70 -1.32
CA LEU A 155 5.79 1.25 -1.26
C LEU A 155 4.58 0.76 -0.47
N PHE A 156 3.96 -0.30 -0.98
CA PHE A 156 2.96 -1.06 -0.26
C PHE A 156 3.34 -2.52 -0.17
N SER A 157 3.33 -3.09 1.02
CA SER A 157 3.55 -4.52 1.22
C SER A 157 2.28 -5.17 1.72
N ILE A 158 1.99 -6.38 1.22
CA ILE A 158 0.83 -7.18 1.63
C ILE A 158 1.21 -8.63 1.85
N MET A 159 0.47 -9.26 2.75
CA MET A 159 0.39 -10.70 2.91
C MET A 159 -1.08 -11.09 2.96
N VAL A 160 -1.52 -11.79 1.92
CA VAL A 160 -2.89 -12.27 1.74
C VAL A 160 -2.90 -13.78 1.88
N ILE A 161 -3.85 -14.31 2.66
CA ILE A 161 -4.04 -15.74 2.87
C ILE A 161 -5.40 -16.13 2.32
N ASP A 162 -5.43 -17.08 1.40
CA ASP A 162 -6.68 -17.72 1.01
C ASP A 162 -7.02 -18.80 2.04
N THR A 163 -8.12 -18.58 2.75
CA THR A 163 -8.58 -19.45 3.84
C THR A 163 -9.61 -20.48 3.39
N ARG A 164 -9.98 -20.50 2.10
CA ARG A 164 -10.85 -21.55 1.55
C ARG A 164 -10.15 -22.90 1.64
N GLY A 165 -10.93 -23.96 1.83
CA GLY A 165 -10.41 -25.33 1.93
C GLY A 165 -9.54 -25.61 3.16
N THR A 166 -9.36 -24.66 4.09
CA THR A 166 -8.66 -24.91 5.36
C THR A 166 -9.50 -25.80 6.28
N HIS A 167 -8.84 -26.58 7.15
CA HIS A 167 -9.51 -27.57 8.02
C HIS A 167 -10.66 -26.96 8.86
N ASP A 168 -10.56 -25.67 9.20
CA ASP A 168 -11.57 -24.92 9.96
C ASP A 168 -12.44 -23.98 9.11
N ARG A 169 -12.50 -24.13 7.78
CA ARG A 169 -13.47 -23.43 6.90
C ARG A 169 -13.85 -24.27 5.67
N LYS A 170 -15.04 -24.89 5.72
CA LYS A 170 -15.66 -25.62 4.60
C LYS A 170 -15.76 -24.73 3.34
N GLY A 171 -15.16 -25.15 2.21
CA GLY A 171 -15.32 -24.47 0.91
C GLY A 171 -14.35 -24.96 -0.18
N VAL A 172 -14.76 -24.81 -1.45
CA VAL A 172 -14.27 -25.42 -2.71
C VAL A 172 -12.80 -25.12 -3.08
N ILE A 173 -12.16 -26.05 -3.82
CA ILE A 173 -10.78 -25.95 -4.33
C ILE A 173 -10.76 -25.27 -5.71
N LYS A 174 -10.46 -23.97 -5.78
CA LYS A 174 -10.13 -23.28 -7.03
C LYS A 174 -9.19 -22.10 -6.76
N GLU A 175 -8.18 -21.92 -7.62
CA GLU A 175 -7.37 -20.69 -7.60
C GLU A 175 -8.24 -19.53 -8.08
N ASP A 176 -8.37 -18.49 -7.25
CA ASP A 176 -9.05 -17.26 -7.62
C ASP A 176 -8.06 -16.11 -7.63
N SER A 177 -8.52 -15.03 -8.24
CA SER A 177 -7.71 -13.87 -8.50
C SER A 177 -8.22 -12.66 -7.75
N PHE A 178 -7.27 -11.91 -7.22
CA PHE A 178 -7.54 -10.81 -6.32
C PHE A 178 -6.77 -9.57 -6.75
N VAL A 179 -7.31 -8.42 -6.36
CA VAL A 179 -6.71 -7.10 -6.48
C VAL A 179 -6.74 -6.46 -5.10
N VAL A 180 -5.66 -5.77 -4.72
CA VAL A 180 -5.68 -4.93 -3.52
C VAL A 180 -5.95 -3.49 -3.92
N LYS A 181 -6.98 -2.92 -3.31
CA LYS A 181 -7.36 -1.52 -3.42
C LYS A 181 -6.87 -0.79 -2.17
N ILE A 182 -6.18 0.33 -2.38
CA ILE A 182 -5.69 1.18 -1.29
C ILE A 182 -6.23 2.58 -1.54
N THR A 183 -6.90 3.16 -0.56
CA THR A 183 -7.37 4.53 -0.59
C THR A 183 -6.59 5.36 0.41
N TYR A 184 -6.13 6.52 -0.05
CA TYR A 184 -5.33 7.49 0.68
C TYR A 184 -6.08 8.81 0.74
N ASN A 185 -5.99 9.52 1.87
CA ASN A 185 -6.50 10.86 2.04
C ASN A 185 -5.45 11.76 2.69
N ALA A 186 -5.16 12.92 2.09
CA ALA A 186 -4.28 13.92 2.67
C ALA A 186 -4.54 15.35 2.18
N ASN A 187 -4.04 16.32 2.93
CA ASN A 187 -4.00 17.72 2.56
C ASN A 187 -2.58 18.18 2.17
#